data_AF-A0A536BEV8-F1
#
_entry.id   AF-A0A536BEV8-F1
#
_cell.length_a   1.000
_cell.length_b   1.000
_cell.length_c   1.000
_cell.angle_alpha   90.00
_cell.angle_beta   90.00
_cell.angle_gamma   90.00
#
_symmetry.space_group_name_H-M   'P 1'
#
loop_
_entity.id
_entity.type
_entity.pdbx_description
1 polymer ?
#
loop_
_entity_poly.entity_id
_entity_poly.type
_entity_poly.pdbx_seq_one_letter_code
_entity_poly.pdbx_strand_id
1 'polypeptide(L)' 'MADVFDALTSDRPYREGLSFEAATAAIRIEAGLQFDPDVVTAFLTRRPAIEGILRRRGRLGAAIAQTEAA' A
#
# COMPACT_ATOMS: atom_id res chain seq x y z
N MET A 1 -7.50 1.16 7.81
CA MET A 1 -6.55 1.47 6.71
C MET A 1 -5.18 0.84 6.94
N ALA A 2 -4.47 1.12 8.04
CA ALA A 2 -3.10 0.60 8.26
C ALA A 2 -3.00 -0.94 8.20
N ASP A 3 -3.89 -1.67 8.87
CA ASP A 3 -3.91 -3.15 8.80
C ASP A 3 -4.18 -3.68 7.39
N VAL A 4 -5.05 -3.00 6.63
CA VAL A 4 -5.33 -3.38 5.25
C VAL A 4 -4.10 -3.10 4.38
N PHE A 5 -3.46 -1.95 4.55
CA PHE A 5 -2.21 -1.63 3.84
C PHE A 5 -1.12 -2.67 4.12
N ASP A 6 -0.97 -3.06 5.39
CA ASP A 6 0.00 -4.07 5.79
C ASP A 6 -0.34 -5.44 5.20
N ALA A 7 -1.62 -5.83 5.24
CA ALA A 7 -2.10 -7.06 4.62
C ALA A 7 -1.91 -7.08 3.10
N LEU A 8 -2.03 -5.93 2.43
CA LEU A 8 -1.82 -5.79 0.99
C LEU A 8 -0.35 -5.91 0.61
N THR A 9 0.56 -5.40 1.43
CA THR A 9 2.02 -5.36 1.17
C THR A 9 2.79 -6.56 1.74
N SER A 10 2.14 -7.39 2.54
CA SER A 10 2.76 -8.60 3.13
C SER A 10 2.56 -9.83 2.24
N ASP A 11 3.62 -10.64 2.14
CA ASP A 11 3.55 -11.96 1.51
C ASP A 11 2.67 -12.92 2.31
N ARG A 12 1.94 -13.77 1.58
CA ARG A 12 1.12 -14.86 2.11
C ARG A 12 1.45 -16.15 1.36
N PRO A 13 1.20 -17.35 1.92
CA PRO A 13 1.60 -18.62 1.31
C PRO A 13 1.12 -18.85 -0.14
N TYR A 14 0.08 -18.11 -0.54
CA TYR A 14 -0.62 -18.21 -1.83
C TYR A 14 -0.61 -16.90 -2.62
N ARG A 15 0.05 -15.84 -2.13
CA ARG A 15 0.13 -14.55 -2.84
C ARG A 15 1.30 -13.73 -2.34
N GLU A 16 2.09 -13.19 -3.26
CA GLU A 16 3.05 -12.14 -2.91
C GLU A 16 2.35 -10.85 -2.47
N GLY A 17 3.02 -10.10 -1.62
CA GLY A 17 2.63 -8.75 -1.25
C GLY A 17 2.63 -7.83 -2.47
N LEU A 18 1.67 -6.91 -2.53
CA LEU A 18 1.67 -5.85 -3.52
C LEU A 18 2.85 -4.92 -3.30
N SER A 19 3.31 -4.32 -4.40
CA SER A 19 4.21 -3.18 -4.33
C SER A 19 3.57 -2.03 -3.57
N PHE A 20 4.41 -1.16 -2.99
CA PHE A 20 3.95 0.02 -2.27
C PHE A 20 3.02 0.91 -3.13
N GLU A 21 3.35 1.06 -4.41
CA GLU A 21 2.54 1.82 -5.37
C GLU A 21 1.20 1.14 -5.64
N ALA A 22 1.18 -0.18 -5.86
CA ALA A 22 -0.06 -0.92 -6.10
C ALA A 22 -0.98 -0.92 -4.87
N ALA A 23 -0.43 -1.11 -3.66
CA ALA A 23 -1.18 -1.01 -2.42
C ALA A 23 -1.73 0.41 -2.20
N THR A 24 -0.94 1.46 -2.51
CA THR A 24 -1.40 2.85 -2.44
C THR A 24 -2.53 3.13 -3.43
N ALA A 25 -2.43 2.61 -4.66
CA ALA A 25 -3.48 2.74 -5.66
C ALA A 25 -4.78 2.06 -5.21
N ALA A 26 -4.70 0.86 -4.65
CA ALA A 26 -5.85 0.16 -4.09
C ALA A 26 -6.53 0.97 -2.97
N ILE A 27 -5.76 1.52 -2.02
CA ILE A 27 -6.32 2.34 -0.94
C ILE A 27 -6.97 3.63 -1.47
N ARG A 28 -6.41 4.23 -2.53
CA ARG A 28 -6.99 5.42 -3.14
C ARG A 28 -8.35 5.14 -3.80
N ILE A 29 -8.53 3.97 -4.41
CA ILE A 29 -9.80 3.56 -5.04
C ILE A 29 -10.90 3.40 -3.99
N GLU A 30 -10.56 2.88 -2.81
CA GLU A 30 -11.50 2.63 -1.72
C GLU A 30 -11.78 3.87 -0.83
N ALA A 31 -11.25 5.04 -1.21
CA ALA A 31 -11.45 6.30 -0.48
C ALA A 31 -12.89 6.78 -0.58
N GLY A 32 -13.52 7.06 0.57
CA GLY A 32 -14.94 7.41 0.65
C GLY A 32 -15.90 6.22 0.59
N LEU A 33 -15.40 4.99 0.39
CA LEU A 33 -16.17 3.76 0.42
C LEU A 33 -15.85 2.95 1.69
N GLN A 34 -14.66 2.34 1.74
CA GLN A 34 -14.18 1.57 2.89
C GLN A 34 -13.30 2.39 3.82
N PHE A 35 -12.69 3.46 3.32
CA PHE A 35 -11.82 4.34 4.09
C PHE A 35 -12.38 5.75 4.16
N ASP A 36 -12.18 6.39 5.31
CA ASP A 36 -12.42 7.82 5.46
C ASP A 36 -11.53 8.61 4.47
N PRO A 37 -12.11 9.50 3.64
CA PRO A 37 -11.36 10.32 2.68
C PRO A 37 -10.23 11.16 3.31
N ASP A 38 -10.43 11.67 4.52
CA ASP A 38 -9.44 12.50 5.22
C ASP A 38 -8.25 11.64 5.67
N VAL A 39 -8.51 10.41 6.10
CA VAL A 39 -7.47 9.45 6.47
C VAL A 39 -6.65 9.03 5.24
N VAL A 40 -7.30 8.77 4.10
CA VAL A 40 -6.59 8.46 2.86
C VAL A 40 -5.76 9.66 2.40
N THR A 41 -6.30 10.88 2.49
CA THR A 41 -5.57 12.10 2.15
C THR A 41 -4.34 12.30 3.03
N ALA A 42 -4.47 12.08 4.35
CA ALA A 42 -3.34 12.15 5.28
C ALA A 42 -2.26 11.09 4.96
N PHE A 43 -2.68 9.87 4.62
CA PHE A 43 -1.78 8.80 4.20
C PHE A 43 -1.00 9.17 2.93
N LEU A 44 -1.70 9.63 1.89
CA LEU A 44 -1.10 10.03 0.62
C LEU A 44 -0.10 11.17 0.79
N THR A 45 -0.41 12.13 1.67
CA THR A 45 0.49 13.24 2.00
C THR A 45 1.78 12.75 2.70
N ARG A 46 1.68 11.72 3.54
CA ARG A 46 2.82 11.15 4.28
C ARG A 46 3.49 9.98 3.55
N ARG A 47 3.03 9.65 2.35
CA ARG A 47 3.47 8.50 1.56
C ARG A 47 5.00 8.36 1.46
N PRO A 48 5.79 9.41 1.11
CA PRO A 48 7.25 9.27 1.01
C PRO A 48 7.93 8.92 2.34
N ALA A 49 7.40 9.46 3.45
CA ALA A 49 7.93 9.19 4.78
C ALA A 49 7.63 7.76 5.22
N ILE A 50 6.41 7.28 4.96
CA ILE A 50 5.97 5.90 5.25
C ILE A 50 6.80 4.90 4.45
N GLU A 51 6.98 5.15 3.15
CA GLU A 51 7.83 4.31 2.30
C GLU A 51 9.25 4.23 2.84
N GLY A 52 9.85 5.37 3.20
CA GLY A 52 11.18 5.42 3.79
C GLY A 52 11.29 4.63 5.09
N ILE A 53 10.28 4.69 5.97
CA ILE A 53 10.24 3.91 7.22
C ILE A 53 10.19 2.41 6.92
N LEU A 54 9.31 1.98 6.00
CA LEU A 54 9.12 0.58 5.66
C LEU A 54 10.35 -0.02 4.97
N ARG A 55 11.00 0.73 4.07
CA ARG A 55 12.28 0.34 3.45
C ARG A 55 13.39 0.20 4.48
N ARG A 56 13.54 1.17 5.40
CA ARG A 56 14.53 1.08 6.50
C ARG A 56 14.31 -0.13 7.40
N ARG A 57 13.05 -0.57 7.55
CA ARG A 57 12.67 -1.74 8.34
C ARG A 57 12.76 -3.05 7.56
N GLY A 58 13.18 -3.03 6.29
CA GLY A 58 13.23 -4.23 5.44
C GLY A 58 11.85 -4.82 5.12
N ARG A 59 10.77 -4.06 5.35
CA ARG A 59 9.38 -4.50 5.11
C ARG A 59 8.90 -4.23 3.69
N LEU A 60 9.68 -3.49 2.91
CA LEU A 60 9.45 -3.27 1.48
C LEU A 60 10.67 -3.75 0.70
N GLY A 61 10.52 -4.88 0.02
CA GLY A 61 11.44 -5.32 -1.04
C GLY A 61 11.10 -4.65 -2.38
N ALA A 62 11.94 -4.88 -3.40
CA ALA A 62 11.64 -4.49 -4.77
C ALA A 62 10.52 -5.37 -5.36
N ALA A 63 9.28 -5.21 -4.85
CA ALA A 63 8.13 -5.93 -5.37
C ALA A 63 7.79 -5.38 -6.77
N ILE A 64 7.60 -6.33 -7.70
CA ILE A 64 7.44 -6.10 -9.13
C ILE A 64 6.19 -5.23 -9.36
N ALA A 65 6.32 -4.22 -10.22
CA ALA A 65 5.19 -3.44 -10.69
C ALA A 65 4.21 -4.38 -11.40
N GLN A 66 3.12 -4.76 -10.72
CA GLN A 66 1.98 -5.38 -11.39
C GLN A 66 1.29 -4.29 -12.22
N THR A 67 1.80 -4.10 -13.43
CA THR A 67 1.05 -3.51 -14.53
C THR A 67 0.26 -4.65 -15.15
N GLU A 68 -0.98 -4.84 -14.76
CA GLU A 68 -1.96 -5.51 -15.62
C GLU A 68 -3.30 -4.79 -15.48
N ALA A 69 -3.52 -3.90 -16.44
CA ALA A 69 -4.83 -3.44 -16.86
C ALA A 69 -5.29 -4.39 -17.98
N ALA A 70 -6.45 -5.02 -17.81
CA ALA A 70 -7.29 -5.57 -18.87
C ALA A 70 -8.71 -5.73 -18.34
#